data_AF-A0A2E8E491-F1
#
_entry.id   AF-A0A2E8E491-F1
#
_cell.length_a   1.000
_cell.length_b   1.000
_cell.length_c   1.000
_cell.angle_alpha   90.00
_cell.angle_beta   90.00
_cell.angle_gamma   90.00
#
_symmetry.space_group_name_H-M   'P 1'
#
loop_
_entity.id
_entity.type
_entity.pdbx_description
1 polymer ?
#
loop_
_entity_poly.entity_id
_entity_poly.type
_entity_poly.pdbx_seq_one_letter_code
_entity_poly.pdbx_strand_id
1 'polypeptide(L)'
;MSQQPHGVEPVWRKDDQRGAALLVTMLTAVLLSGLAGALVVVLSTEEAVEANHRRSVVALYAADGLLAFVVAELTSMPTWQPVMSGSRRSTFSAGAIPARLADGAMVNPHEETVALQREIDQVVGGGVTPRWRLYAWGWLAELVNETGRGRLVYTAAWLRDDWADPDADPEQDTNGRVVVRVAAFGPFRTRRAVEAVVGTESGVVSVVAWGLVR
;
A
#
# COMPACT_ATOMS: atom_id res chain seq x y z
N MET A 1 39.23 -93.45 -12.69
CA MET A 1 39.31 -92.54 -11.53
C MET A 1 39.09 -91.12 -12.02
N SER A 2 37.88 -90.61 -11.82
CA SER A 2 37.45 -89.26 -12.19
C SER A 2 37.82 -88.27 -11.08
N GLN A 3 38.55 -87.21 -11.40
CA GLN A 3 38.69 -86.06 -10.50
C GLN A 3 37.77 -84.94 -11.00
N GLN A 4 36.82 -84.55 -10.16
CA GLN A 4 35.97 -83.39 -10.35
C GLN A 4 36.80 -82.09 -10.26
N PRO A 5 36.43 -81.04 -11.02
CA PRO A 5 37.05 -79.73 -10.91
C PRO A 5 36.60 -79.04 -9.62
N HIS A 6 37.54 -78.63 -8.78
CA HIS A 6 37.26 -77.74 -7.65
C HIS A 6 36.83 -76.37 -8.18
N GLY A 7 35.55 -76.05 -7.99
CA GLY A 7 35.00 -74.73 -8.26
C GLY A 7 35.66 -73.70 -7.35
N VAL A 8 36.32 -72.72 -7.98
CA VAL A 8 36.81 -71.52 -7.30
C VAL A 8 35.60 -70.60 -7.14
N GLU A 9 35.08 -70.45 -5.93
CA GLU A 9 34.06 -69.43 -5.67
C GLU A 9 34.64 -68.04 -5.94
N PRO A 10 33.95 -67.20 -6.74
CA PRO A 10 34.40 -65.84 -6.97
C PRO A 10 34.29 -65.04 -5.67
N VAL A 11 35.45 -64.74 -5.07
CA VAL A 11 35.57 -63.79 -3.97
C VAL A 11 35.32 -62.40 -4.55
N TRP A 12 34.06 -61.95 -4.51
CA TRP A 12 33.70 -60.57 -4.81
C TRP A 12 34.47 -59.66 -3.86
N ARG A 13 35.47 -58.96 -4.40
CA ARG A 13 36.37 -58.08 -3.66
C ARG A 13 35.55 -56.88 -3.15
N LYS A 14 35.33 -56.79 -1.83
CA LYS A 14 34.60 -55.72 -1.12
C LYS A 14 35.08 -54.29 -1.40
N ASP A 15 36.24 -54.13 -2.03
CA ASP A 15 36.87 -52.83 -2.27
C ASP A 15 36.15 -51.99 -3.34
N ASP A 16 35.41 -52.61 -4.27
CA ASP A 16 34.72 -51.91 -5.38
C ASP A 16 33.46 -51.15 -4.91
N GLN A 17 32.83 -51.60 -3.81
CA GLN A 17 31.62 -50.98 -3.26
C GLN A 17 31.88 -49.65 -2.55
N ARG A 18 33.12 -49.37 -2.13
CA ARG A 18 33.49 -48.17 -1.36
C ARG A 18 33.45 -46.90 -2.20
N GLY A 19 33.90 -46.97 -3.46
CA GLY A 19 33.85 -45.83 -4.39
C GLY A 19 32.41 -45.46 -4.76
N ALA A 20 31.59 -46.46 -5.08
CA ALA A 20 30.17 -46.26 -5.37
C ALA A 20 29.41 -45.67 -4.17
N ALA A 21 29.69 -46.13 -2.95
CA ALA A 21 29.09 -45.59 -1.73
C ALA A 21 29.43 -44.10 -1.54
N LEU A 22 30.68 -43.70 -1.81
CA LEU A 22 31.10 -42.31 -1.70
C LEU A 22 30.44 -41.41 -2.75
N LEU A 23 30.29 -41.89 -3.99
CA LEU A 23 29.56 -41.15 -5.02
C LEU A 23 28.09 -40.98 -4.66
N VAL A 24 27.44 -42.01 -4.13
CA VAL A 24 26.04 -41.93 -3.69
C VAL A 24 25.89 -40.95 -2.52
N THR A 25 26.79 -40.97 -1.54
CA THR A 25 26.72 -40.02 -0.41
C THR A 25 26.99 -38.59 -0.86
N MET A 26 27.96 -38.35 -1.74
CA MET A 26 28.21 -37.02 -2.31
C MET A 26 27.01 -36.52 -3.13
N LEU A 27 26.45 -37.35 -4.00
CA LEU A 27 25.27 -36.99 -4.79
C LEU A 27 24.07 -36.69 -3.88
N THR A 28 23.86 -37.53 -2.86
CA THR A 28 22.79 -37.32 -1.87
C THR A 28 23.00 -36.02 -1.10
N ALA A 29 24.23 -35.73 -0.67
CA ALA A 29 24.57 -34.50 0.04
C ALA A 29 24.31 -33.27 -0.84
N VAL A 30 24.72 -33.29 -2.11
CA VAL A 30 24.46 -32.20 -3.06
C VAL A 30 22.96 -32.00 -3.28
N LEU A 31 22.18 -33.08 -3.45
CA LEU A 31 20.72 -33.00 -3.60
C LEU A 31 20.05 -32.44 -2.35
N LEU A 32 20.46 -32.88 -1.16
CA LEU A 32 19.93 -32.38 0.10
C LEU A 32 20.29 -30.90 0.34
N SER A 33 21.51 -30.49 0.00
CA SER A 33 21.91 -29.07 0.06
C SER A 33 21.12 -28.22 -0.93
N GLY A 34 20.90 -28.71 -2.15
CA GLY A 34 20.04 -28.05 -3.14
C GLY A 34 18.60 -27.87 -2.63
N LEU A 35 18.03 -28.92 -2.03
CA LEU A 35 16.69 -28.89 -1.45
C LEU A 35 16.59 -27.92 -0.25
N ALA A 36 17.59 -27.94 0.64
CA ALA A 36 17.65 -27.02 1.77
C ALA A 36 17.76 -25.57 1.30
N GLY A 37 18.58 -25.29 0.28
CA GLY A 37 18.69 -23.96 -0.32
C GLY A 37 17.38 -23.49 -0.95
N ALA A 38 16.70 -24.36 -1.70
CA ALA A 38 15.39 -24.05 -2.27
C ALA A 38 14.35 -23.71 -1.18
N LEU A 39 14.32 -24.48 -0.09
CA LEU A 39 13.41 -24.23 1.03
C LEU A 39 13.67 -22.87 1.69
N VAL A 40 14.94 -22.48 1.89
CA VAL A 40 15.30 -21.16 2.46
C VAL A 40 14.80 -20.02 1.56
N VAL A 41 14.95 -20.16 0.24
CA VAL A 41 14.44 -19.14 -0.71
C VAL A 41 12.92 -19.03 -0.65
N VAL A 42 12.21 -20.16 -0.57
CA VAL A 42 10.75 -20.16 -0.43
C VAL A 42 10.33 -19.45 0.86
N LEU A 43 10.90 -19.83 2.01
CA LEU A 43 10.57 -19.25 3.30
C LEU A 43 10.85 -17.73 3.35
N SER A 44 12.01 -17.30 2.87
CA SER A 44 12.34 -15.86 2.81
C SER A 44 11.39 -15.06 1.91
N THR A 45 10.89 -15.68 0.84
CA THR A 45 9.90 -15.06 -0.05
C THR A 45 8.55 -14.95 0.65
N GLU A 46 8.11 -15.99 1.37
CA GLU A 46 6.87 -15.98 2.15
C GLU A 46 6.89 -14.91 3.24
N GLU A 47 7.99 -14.81 3.99
CA GLU A 47 8.17 -13.76 5.01
C GLU A 47 8.09 -12.35 4.40
N ALA A 48 8.71 -12.15 3.23
CA ALA A 48 8.65 -10.88 2.52
C ALA A 48 7.22 -10.55 2.05
N VAL A 49 6.49 -11.54 1.53
CA VAL A 49 5.09 -11.40 1.10
C VAL A 49 4.19 -11.08 2.30
N GLU A 50 4.32 -11.80 3.41
CA GLU A 50 3.53 -11.57 4.62
C GLU A 50 3.79 -10.17 5.19
N ALA A 51 5.06 -9.76 5.27
CA ALA A 51 5.43 -8.44 5.73
C ALA A 51 4.82 -7.33 4.84
N ASN A 52 4.85 -7.52 3.52
CA ASN A 52 4.24 -6.58 2.58
C ASN A 52 2.70 -6.56 2.68
N HIS A 53 2.08 -7.73 2.85
CA HIS A 53 0.64 -7.84 3.03
C HIS A 53 0.18 -7.12 4.31
N ARG A 54 0.83 -7.37 5.44
CA ARG A 54 0.54 -6.69 6.72
C ARG A 54 0.69 -5.17 6.59
N ARG A 55 1.77 -4.68 5.98
CA ARG A 55 1.96 -3.23 5.74
C ARG A 55 0.86 -2.64 4.86
N SER A 56 0.47 -3.36 3.80
CA SER A 56 -0.62 -2.97 2.91
C SER A 56 -1.95 -2.85 3.64
N VAL A 57 -2.28 -3.81 4.50
CA VAL A 57 -3.51 -3.79 5.31
C VAL A 57 -3.50 -2.60 6.27
N VAL A 58 -2.39 -2.36 6.97
CA VAL A 58 -2.23 -1.20 7.87
C VAL A 58 -2.39 0.12 7.11
N ALA A 59 -1.77 0.25 5.92
CA ALA A 59 -1.93 1.44 5.10
C ALA A 59 -3.38 1.65 4.64
N LEU A 60 -4.09 0.57 4.28
CA LEU A 60 -5.50 0.69 3.92
C LEU A 60 -6.35 1.19 5.09
N TYR A 61 -6.21 0.61 6.27
CA TYR A 61 -6.92 1.08 7.47
C TYR A 61 -6.54 2.50 7.86
N ALA A 62 -5.29 2.90 7.64
CA ALA A 62 -4.86 4.28 7.86
C ALA A 62 -5.56 5.26 6.91
N ALA A 63 -5.68 4.90 5.63
CA ALA A 63 -6.39 5.71 4.65
C ALA A 63 -7.89 5.80 4.98
N ASP A 64 -8.51 4.70 5.38
CA ASP A 64 -9.91 4.66 5.78
C ASP A 64 -10.18 5.45 7.07
N GLY A 65 -9.27 5.37 8.05
CA GLY A 65 -9.32 6.16 9.27
C GLY A 65 -9.23 7.66 9.02
N LEU A 66 -8.33 8.09 8.13
CA LEU A 66 -8.26 9.50 7.73
C LEU A 66 -9.49 9.93 6.91
N LEU A 67 -10.05 9.05 6.06
CA LEU A 67 -11.31 9.34 5.37
C LEU A 67 -12.45 9.57 6.37
N ALA A 68 -12.63 8.68 7.34
CA ALA A 68 -13.65 8.83 8.39
C ALA A 68 -13.48 10.14 9.16
N PHE A 69 -12.24 10.52 9.47
CA PHE A 69 -11.93 11.80 10.11
C PHE A 69 -12.32 13.00 9.23
N VAL A 70 -11.95 13.00 7.95
CA VAL A 70 -12.30 14.08 7.01
C VAL A 70 -13.81 14.20 6.85
N VAL A 71 -14.53 13.08 6.72
CA VAL A 71 -16.01 13.09 6.66
C VAL A 71 -16.60 13.69 7.94
N ALA A 72 -16.07 13.36 9.11
CA ALA A 72 -16.50 13.96 10.38
C ALA A 72 -16.25 15.48 10.42
N GLU A 73 -15.09 15.95 9.94
CA GLU A 73 -14.81 17.39 9.83
C GLU A 73 -15.77 18.07 8.86
N LEU A 74 -16.01 17.51 7.67
CA LEU A 74 -16.95 18.05 6.69
C LEU A 74 -18.38 18.12 7.24
N THR A 75 -18.79 17.13 8.04
CA THR A 75 -20.10 17.11 8.72
C THR A 75 -20.25 18.23 9.74
N SER A 76 -19.16 18.68 10.34
CA SER A 76 -19.17 19.79 11.30
C SER A 76 -19.31 21.17 10.63
N MET A 77 -19.22 21.24 9.30
CA MET A 77 -19.27 22.50 8.55
C MET A 77 -20.65 22.71 7.92
N PRO A 78 -21.20 23.93 8.00
CA PRO A 78 -22.48 24.25 7.34
C PRO A 78 -22.36 24.31 5.81
N THR A 79 -21.15 24.54 5.29
CA THR A 79 -20.84 24.60 3.86
C THR A 79 -19.39 24.18 3.63
N TRP A 80 -19.11 23.57 2.49
CA TRP A 80 -17.77 23.13 2.09
C TRP A 80 -17.03 24.16 1.22
N GLN A 81 -17.68 25.29 0.92
CA GLN A 81 -17.10 26.42 0.17
C GLN A 81 -15.75 26.90 0.70
N PRO A 82 -15.50 27.00 2.03
CA PRO A 82 -14.19 27.39 2.53
C PRO A 82 -13.09 26.36 2.23
N VAL A 83 -13.46 25.08 2.14
CA VAL A 83 -12.52 24.01 1.79
C VAL A 83 -12.22 24.03 0.29
N MET A 84 -13.26 24.21 -0.54
CA MET A 84 -13.12 24.30 -2.01
C MET A 84 -12.37 25.55 -2.46
N SER A 85 -12.53 26.68 -1.77
CA SER A 85 -11.69 27.87 -2.01
C SER A 85 -10.26 27.73 -1.47
N GLY A 86 -9.99 26.72 -0.63
CA GLY A 86 -8.71 26.55 0.07
C GLY A 86 -8.48 27.52 1.23
N SER A 87 -9.50 28.30 1.61
CA SER A 87 -9.45 29.23 2.74
C SER A 87 -9.51 28.53 4.10
N ARG A 88 -10.04 27.31 4.15
CA ARG A 88 -10.07 26.46 5.34
C ARG A 88 -9.31 25.16 5.12
N ARG A 89 -8.44 24.84 6.07
CA ARG A 89 -7.71 23.56 6.15
C ARG A 89 -8.28 22.70 7.28
N SER A 90 -7.96 21.41 7.22
CA SER A 90 -8.22 20.46 8.29
C SER A 90 -7.52 20.85 9.58
N THR A 91 -8.07 20.44 10.73
CA THR A 91 -7.36 20.47 12.01
C THR A 91 -6.19 19.47 12.05
N PHE A 92 -6.20 18.46 11.17
CA PHE A 92 -5.12 17.51 10.95
C PHE A 92 -4.27 17.91 9.73
N SER A 93 -3.48 18.97 9.88
CA SER A 93 -2.60 19.48 8.81
C SER A 93 -1.19 19.84 9.32
N ALA A 94 -0.71 19.11 10.33
CA ALA A 94 0.51 19.44 11.07
C ALA A 94 1.74 18.63 10.65
N GLY A 95 1.60 17.70 9.71
CA GLY A 95 2.72 16.89 9.22
C GLY A 95 3.75 17.70 8.43
N ALA A 96 5.02 17.28 8.51
CA ALA A 96 6.07 17.82 7.64
C ALA A 96 5.79 17.52 6.16
N ILE A 97 6.09 18.47 5.28
CA ILE A 97 6.06 18.30 3.81
C ILE A 97 7.40 18.81 3.25
N PRO A 98 8.20 17.97 2.57
CA PRO A 98 8.01 16.52 2.39
C PRO A 98 8.25 15.75 3.69
N ALA A 99 7.60 14.59 3.84
CA ALA A 99 7.79 13.66 4.95
C ALA A 99 8.79 12.56 4.58
N ARG A 100 9.70 12.22 5.50
CA ARG A 100 10.63 11.09 5.34
C ARG A 100 10.09 9.85 6.05
N LEU A 101 9.90 8.77 5.30
CA LEU A 101 9.49 7.46 5.80
C LEU A 101 10.66 6.68 6.44
N ALA A 102 10.36 5.59 7.13
CA ALA A 102 11.35 4.78 7.85
C ALA A 102 12.41 4.12 6.95
N ASP A 103 12.09 3.87 5.68
CA ASP A 103 13.01 3.37 4.65
C ASP A 103 13.81 4.48 3.94
N GLY A 104 13.64 5.74 4.38
CA GLY A 104 14.27 6.90 3.77
C GLY A 104 13.53 7.47 2.56
N ALA A 105 12.45 6.83 2.10
CA ALA A 105 11.64 7.37 1.01
C ALA A 105 11.00 8.70 1.42
N MET A 106 10.85 9.61 0.44
CA MET A 106 10.23 10.92 0.66
C MET A 106 8.80 10.89 0.11
N VAL A 107 7.87 11.43 0.88
CA VAL A 107 6.46 11.64 0.48
C VAL A 107 6.21 13.14 0.41
N ASN A 108 5.81 13.63 -0.75
CA ASN A 108 5.47 15.03 -0.95
C ASN A 108 4.01 15.16 -1.40
N PRO A 109 3.08 15.46 -0.49
CA PRO A 109 1.67 15.65 -0.84
C PRO A 109 1.42 16.75 -1.89
N HIS A 110 2.31 17.74 -2.04
CA HIS A 110 2.18 18.74 -3.10
C HIS A 110 2.48 18.16 -4.50
N GLU A 111 3.49 17.31 -4.62
CA GLU A 111 3.78 16.61 -5.87
C GLU A 111 2.64 15.64 -6.22
N GLU A 112 2.06 15.00 -5.20
CA GLU A 112 0.89 14.14 -5.36
C GLU A 112 -0.32 14.92 -5.87
N THR A 113 -0.60 16.11 -5.34
CA THR A 113 -1.66 16.99 -5.85
C THR A 113 -1.48 17.28 -7.35
N VAL A 114 -0.25 17.56 -7.78
CA VAL A 114 0.05 17.81 -9.20
C VAL A 114 -0.11 16.53 -10.05
N ALA A 115 0.21 15.36 -9.50
CA ALA A 115 -0.03 14.09 -10.19
C ALA A 115 -1.53 13.80 -10.35
N LEU A 116 -2.31 14.00 -9.29
CA LEU A 116 -3.76 13.85 -9.31
C LEU A 116 -4.43 14.82 -10.28
N GLN A 117 -3.98 16.07 -10.33
CA GLN A 117 -4.52 17.04 -11.29
C GLN A 117 -4.24 16.61 -12.73
N ARG A 118 -3.01 16.17 -13.03
CA ARG A 118 -2.64 15.66 -14.37
C ARG A 118 -3.48 14.44 -14.78
N GLU A 119 -3.81 13.56 -13.85
CA GLU A 119 -4.70 12.41 -14.11
C GLU A 119 -6.06 12.89 -14.59
N ILE A 120 -6.64 13.90 -13.93
CA ILE A 120 -7.93 14.45 -14.33
C ILE A 120 -7.84 15.23 -15.64
N ASP A 121 -6.83 16.08 -15.80
CA ASP A 121 -6.67 16.92 -17.01
C ASP A 121 -6.59 16.08 -18.29
N GLN A 122 -6.03 14.86 -18.21
CA GLN A 122 -6.00 13.89 -19.31
C GLN A 122 -7.37 13.34 -19.69
N VAL A 123 -8.30 13.23 -18.74
CA VAL A 123 -9.64 12.68 -18.96
C VAL A 123 -10.57 13.70 -19.60
N VAL A 124 -10.47 14.98 -19.20
CA VAL A 124 -11.45 16.02 -19.57
C VAL A 124 -11.11 16.74 -20.89
N GLY A 125 -9.85 16.73 -21.32
CA GLY A 125 -9.49 17.26 -22.64
C GLY A 125 -9.71 18.77 -22.83
N GLY A 126 -9.78 19.57 -21.75
CA GLY A 126 -9.74 21.04 -21.83
C GLY A 126 -11.01 21.81 -21.40
N GLY A 127 -12.02 21.15 -20.83
CA GLY A 127 -13.13 21.81 -20.13
C GLY A 127 -12.74 22.42 -18.77
N VAL A 128 -13.68 23.03 -18.05
CA VAL A 128 -13.39 23.43 -16.67
C VAL A 128 -13.30 22.17 -15.81
N THR A 129 -12.15 21.99 -15.20
CA THR A 129 -11.78 20.75 -14.51
C THR A 129 -11.86 20.95 -13.01
N PRO A 130 -12.55 20.06 -12.26
CA PRO A 130 -12.45 20.01 -10.81
C PRO A 130 -10.98 19.99 -10.36
N ARG A 131 -10.67 20.77 -9.32
CA ARG A 131 -9.30 20.91 -8.83
C ARG A 131 -9.09 20.10 -7.57
N TRP A 132 -8.07 19.25 -7.57
CA TRP A 132 -7.64 18.60 -6.34
C TRP A 132 -6.97 19.60 -5.40
N ARG A 133 -7.42 19.62 -4.15
CA ARG A 133 -6.89 20.48 -3.09
C ARG A 133 -6.49 19.63 -1.90
N LEU A 134 -5.23 19.76 -1.49
CA LEU A 134 -4.73 19.13 -0.28
C LEU A 134 -5.41 19.77 0.94
N TYR A 135 -6.04 18.94 1.76
CA TYR A 135 -6.87 19.41 2.87
C TYR A 135 -6.36 18.98 4.24
N ALA A 136 -6.02 17.69 4.39
CA ALA A 136 -5.53 17.09 5.61
C ALA A 136 -4.26 16.29 5.33
N TRP A 137 -3.29 16.30 6.24
CA TRP A 137 -2.08 15.50 6.16
C TRP A 137 -1.37 15.39 7.50
N GLY A 138 -0.68 14.28 7.69
CA GLY A 138 0.10 14.04 8.89
C GLY A 138 0.44 12.58 9.10
N TRP A 139 1.13 12.31 10.21
CA TRP A 139 1.40 10.94 10.63
C TRP A 139 0.15 10.34 11.26
N LEU A 140 -0.17 9.08 10.95
CA LEU A 140 -1.34 8.41 11.55
C LEU A 140 -1.31 8.46 13.08
N ALA A 141 -0.12 8.31 13.68
CA ALA A 141 0.08 8.41 15.13
C ALA A 141 -0.38 9.77 15.70
N GLU A 142 -0.23 10.85 14.94
CA GLU A 142 -0.69 12.19 15.34
C GLU A 142 -2.22 12.30 15.24
N LEU A 143 -2.84 11.61 14.27
CA LEU A 143 -4.30 11.57 14.11
C LEU A 143 -4.98 10.86 15.29
N VAL A 144 -4.41 9.74 15.75
CA VAL A 144 -4.95 8.94 16.86
C VAL A 144 -4.38 9.33 18.23
N ASN A 145 -3.59 10.41 18.30
CA ASN A 145 -2.91 10.88 19.50
C ASN A 145 -2.09 9.79 20.23
N GLU A 146 -1.41 8.96 19.45
CA GLU A 146 -0.56 7.88 19.96
C GLU A 146 0.90 8.34 20.01
N THR A 147 1.43 8.55 21.22
CA THR A 147 2.76 9.12 21.45
C THR A 147 3.89 8.09 21.50
N GLY A 148 3.57 6.78 21.44
CA GLY A 148 4.53 5.69 21.65
C GLY A 148 4.84 4.83 20.42
N ARG A 149 4.03 4.87 19.37
CA ARG A 149 4.30 4.15 18.11
C ARG A 149 4.96 5.11 17.14
N GLY A 150 6.09 4.68 16.56
CA GLY A 150 6.87 5.50 15.63
C GLY A 150 6.04 6.00 14.44
N ARG A 151 6.60 6.98 13.72
CA ARG A 151 6.06 7.56 12.48
C ARG A 151 6.10 6.56 11.31
N LEU A 152 5.20 5.56 11.34
CA LEU A 152 5.20 4.42 10.40
C LEU A 152 4.38 4.67 9.13
N VAL A 153 3.26 5.37 9.26
CA VAL A 153 2.35 5.65 8.14
C VAL A 153 2.06 7.14 8.10
N TYR A 154 2.39 7.74 6.97
CA TYR A 154 2.03 9.11 6.64
C TYR A 154 0.73 9.09 5.82
N THR A 155 -0.16 10.03 6.06
CA THR A 155 -1.47 10.07 5.42
C THR A 155 -1.74 11.45 4.88
N ALA A 156 -2.49 11.54 3.78
CA ALA A 156 -2.93 12.80 3.19
C ALA A 156 -4.30 12.62 2.53
N ALA A 157 -5.11 13.68 2.57
CA ALA A 157 -6.43 13.74 1.99
C ALA A 157 -6.55 14.96 1.08
N TRP A 158 -7.15 14.73 -0.09
CA TRP A 158 -7.46 15.74 -1.08
C TRP A 158 -8.95 15.78 -1.31
N LEU A 159 -9.47 16.98 -1.56
CA LEU A 159 -10.84 17.19 -1.98
C LEU A 159 -10.86 17.81 -3.36
N ARG A 160 -11.91 17.50 -4.11
CA ARG A 160 -12.28 18.21 -5.33
C ARG A 160 -13.79 18.27 -5.43
N ASP A 161 -14.25 19.18 -6.26
CA ASP A 161 -15.63 19.22 -6.71
C ASP A 161 -15.99 17.97 -7.55
N ASP A 162 -17.27 17.62 -7.57
CA ASP A 162 -17.78 16.48 -8.33
C ASP A 162 -17.98 16.82 -9.82
N TRP A 163 -18.29 15.80 -10.63
CA TRP A 163 -18.50 16.00 -12.08
C TRP A 163 -19.92 16.46 -12.43
N ALA A 164 -20.82 16.46 -11.45
CA ALA A 164 -22.22 16.72 -11.64
C ALA A 164 -22.59 18.17 -11.24
N ASP A 165 -21.62 19.01 -10.89
CA ASP A 165 -21.85 20.41 -10.61
C ASP A 165 -22.28 21.16 -11.91
N PRO A 166 -23.45 21.82 -11.91
CA PRO A 166 -23.96 22.55 -13.06
C PRO A 166 -23.18 23.82 -13.43
N ASP A 167 -22.40 24.42 -12.52
CA ASP A 167 -21.71 25.69 -12.77
C ASP A 167 -20.28 25.53 -13.30
N ALA A 168 -19.72 24.34 -13.12
CA ALA A 168 -18.36 23.96 -13.46
C ALA A 168 -17.28 24.89 -12.85
N ASP A 169 -17.54 25.60 -11.75
CA ASP A 169 -16.55 26.39 -11.03
C ASP A 169 -15.84 25.50 -9.99
N PRO A 170 -14.55 25.17 -10.17
CA PRO A 170 -13.84 24.26 -9.25
C PRO A 170 -13.58 24.87 -7.86
N GLU A 171 -13.96 26.13 -7.65
CA GLU A 171 -13.88 26.79 -6.35
C GLU A 171 -15.21 26.83 -5.63
N GLN A 172 -16.32 26.52 -6.30
CA GLN A 172 -17.68 26.53 -5.74
C GLN A 172 -18.28 25.13 -5.76
N ASP A 173 -19.00 24.79 -4.69
CA ASP A 173 -19.83 23.57 -4.65
C ASP A 173 -21.28 24.02 -4.58
N THR A 174 -22.03 23.79 -5.66
CA THR A 174 -23.44 24.20 -5.76
C THR A 174 -24.43 23.07 -5.56
N ASN A 175 -23.97 21.81 -5.67
CA ASN A 175 -24.81 20.63 -5.54
C ASN A 175 -24.65 19.89 -4.20
N GLY A 176 -23.73 20.34 -3.35
CA GLY A 176 -23.46 19.80 -2.03
C GLY A 176 -22.77 18.44 -2.07
N ARG A 177 -21.94 18.19 -3.10
CA ARG A 177 -21.21 16.93 -3.30
C ARG A 177 -19.74 17.20 -3.60
N VAL A 178 -18.87 16.50 -2.88
CA VAL A 178 -17.42 16.57 -3.10
C VAL A 178 -16.84 15.17 -3.19
N VAL A 179 -15.74 15.06 -3.92
CA VAL A 179 -14.95 13.84 -3.98
C VAL A 179 -13.77 13.99 -3.03
N VAL A 180 -13.63 13.03 -2.12
CA VAL A 180 -12.54 12.94 -1.17
C VAL A 180 -11.65 11.77 -1.57
N ARG A 181 -10.38 12.04 -1.87
CA ARG A 181 -9.36 10.99 -2.06
C ARG A 181 -8.41 11.02 -0.89
N VAL A 182 -8.15 9.86 -0.32
CA VAL A 182 -7.24 9.70 0.82
C VAL A 182 -6.18 8.68 0.47
N ALA A 183 -4.92 9.00 0.74
CA ALA A 183 -3.80 8.10 0.57
C ALA A 183 -3.00 7.93 1.86
N ALA A 184 -2.57 6.69 2.09
CA ALA A 184 -1.65 6.32 3.12
C ALA A 184 -0.34 5.80 2.49
N PHE A 185 0.77 6.28 3.04
CA PHE A 185 2.13 6.02 2.60
C PHE A 185 2.91 5.39 3.75
N GLY A 186 3.39 4.17 3.53
CA GLY A 186 4.25 3.44 4.44
C GLY A 186 5.60 3.11 3.79
N PRO A 187 6.56 2.62 4.57
CA PRO A 187 7.89 2.27 4.06
C PRO A 187 7.82 1.16 3.00
N PHE A 188 8.92 1.01 2.26
CA PHE A 188 9.12 0.03 1.19
C PHE A 188 8.11 0.17 0.05
N ARG A 189 7.80 1.42 -0.32
CA ARG A 189 6.80 1.78 -1.35
C ARG A 189 5.39 1.26 -1.05
N THR A 190 5.05 1.06 0.22
CA THR A 190 3.68 0.72 0.60
C THR A 190 2.79 1.95 0.36
N ARG A 191 1.80 1.84 -0.51
CA ARG A 191 0.80 2.88 -0.75
C ARG A 191 -0.59 2.25 -0.87
N ARG A 192 -1.56 2.86 -0.21
CA ARG A 192 -2.99 2.54 -0.39
C ARG A 192 -3.78 3.82 -0.46
N ALA A 193 -4.74 3.87 -1.36
CA ALA A 193 -5.63 5.01 -1.51
C ALA A 193 -7.08 4.55 -1.61
N VAL A 194 -7.97 5.35 -1.04
CA VAL A 194 -9.42 5.23 -1.14
C VAL A 194 -9.98 6.52 -1.69
N GLU A 195 -11.07 6.43 -2.42
CA GLU A 195 -11.83 7.58 -2.89
C GLU A 195 -13.29 7.40 -2.48
N ALA A 196 -13.91 8.49 -2.05
CA ALA A 196 -15.30 8.53 -1.65
C ALA A 196 -15.98 9.77 -2.20
N VAL A 197 -17.23 9.62 -2.63
CA VAL A 197 -18.11 10.76 -2.91
C VAL A 197 -18.89 11.03 -1.64
N VAL A 198 -18.76 12.25 -1.13
CA VAL A 198 -19.41 12.72 0.09
C VAL A 198 -20.46 13.74 -0.34
N GLY A 199 -21.70 13.56 0.12
CA GLY A 199 -22.82 14.44 -0.23
C GLY A 199 -23.57 14.88 1.01
N THR A 200 -24.17 16.07 0.94
CA THR A 200 -25.15 16.53 1.93
C THR A 200 -26.56 16.27 1.40
N GLU A 201 -27.35 15.45 2.10
CA GLU A 201 -28.75 15.21 1.78
C GLU A 201 -29.61 15.61 2.98
N SER A 202 -30.50 16.58 2.80
CA SER A 202 -31.37 17.11 3.87
C SER A 202 -30.61 17.58 5.13
N GLY A 203 -29.38 18.07 4.96
CA GLY A 203 -28.51 18.52 6.06
C GLY A 203 -27.73 17.40 6.77
N VAL A 204 -27.83 16.15 6.32
CA VAL A 204 -27.02 15.03 6.80
C VAL A 204 -25.92 14.73 5.79
N VAL A 205 -24.67 14.67 6.26
CA VAL A 205 -23.53 14.26 5.43
C VAL A 205 -23.49 12.74 5.35
N SER A 206 -23.40 12.21 4.13
CA SER A 206 -23.30 10.77 3.88
C SER A 206 -22.25 10.45 2.82
N VAL A 207 -21.68 9.26 2.90
CA VAL A 207 -20.85 8.69 1.84
C VAL A 207 -21.77 8.06 0.81
N VAL A 208 -21.80 8.64 -0.39
CA VAL A 208 -22.66 8.23 -1.50
C VAL A 208 -22.03 7.08 -2.29
N ALA A 209 -20.70 7.08 -2.41
CA ALA A 209 -19.93 6.02 -3.05
C ALA A 209 -18.55 5.89 -2.39
N TRP A 210 -18.00 4.67 -2.38
CA TRP A 210 -16.67 4.36 -1.84
C TRP A 210 -15.96 3.35 -2.74
N GLY A 211 -14.66 3.53 -2.96
CA GLY A 211 -13.85 2.62 -3.75
C GLY A 211 -12.36 2.67 -3.41
N LEU A 212 -11.68 1.55 -3.66
CA LEU A 212 -10.22 1.47 -3.67
C LEU A 212 -9.69 2.08 -4.96
N VAL A 213 -8.72 2.99 -4.85
CA VAL A 213 -8.07 3.62 -6.00
C VAL A 213 -6.57 3.36 -5.99
N ARG A 214 -5.95 3.45 -7.18
CA ARG A 214 -4.55 3.09 -7.35
C ARG A 214 -3.57 4.10 -6.77
#